data_AF-A0A6N8R930-F1
#
_entry.id   AF-A0A6N8R930-F1
#
_cell.length_a   1.000
_cell.length_b   1.000
_cell.length_c   1.000
_cell.angle_alpha   90.00
_cell.angle_beta   90.00
_cell.angle_gamma   90.00
#
_symmetry.space_group_name_H-M   'P 1'
#
loop_
_entity.id
_entity.type
_entity.pdbx_description
1 polymer ?
#
loop_
_entity_poly.entity_id
_entity_poly.type
_entity_poly.pdbx_seq_one_letter_code
_entity_poly.pdbx_strand_id
1 'polypeptide(L)' 'VFVKDLNDFATVNATYEAFFTEHNATFPARSCVEVARLPKDVKIEIEAIAVRR' A
#
# COMPACT_ATOMS: atom_id res chain seq x y z
N VAL A 1 0.18 2.73 -4.55
CA VAL A 1 0.43 2.99 -3.10
C VAL A 1 1.30 4.22 -3.02
N PHE A 2 0.77 5.27 -2.42
CA PHE A 2 1.48 6.53 -2.27
C PHE A 2 1.82 6.69 -0.79
N VAL A 3 3.11 6.89 -0.48
CA VAL A 3 3.57 7.11 0.90
C VAL A 3 4.11 8.53 1.05
N LYS A 4 3.98 9.09 2.25
CA LYS A 4 4.54 10.42 2.57
C LYS A 4 6.04 10.37 2.87
N ASP A 5 6.55 9.23 3.33
CA ASP A 5 7.95 9.02 3.71
C ASP A 5 8.34 7.55 3.45
N LEU A 6 9.35 7.31 2.63
CA LEU A 6 9.86 5.97 2.34
C LEU A 6 10.63 5.35 3.51
N ASN A 7 11.03 6.11 4.53
CA ASN A 7 11.60 5.54 5.76
C ASN A 7 10.58 4.66 6.50
N ASP A 8 9.28 4.96 6.37
CA ASP A 8 8.18 4.15 6.91
C ASP A 8 7.85 2.92 6.02
N PHE A 9 8.52 2.75 4.88
CA PHE A 9 8.16 1.72 3.90
C PHE A 9 8.29 0.30 4.44
N ALA A 10 9.30 0.01 5.26
CA ALA A 10 9.46 -1.32 5.86
C ALA A 10 8.25 -1.71 6.72
N THR A 11 7.75 -0.77 7.53
CA THR A 11 6.56 -0.94 8.37
C THR A 11 5.31 -1.14 7.50
N VAL A 12 5.13 -0.29 6.48
CA VAL A 12 4.02 -0.42 5.53
C VAL A 12 4.04 -1.77 4.82
N ASN A 13 5.21 -2.23 4.39
CA ASN A 13 5.34 -3.46 3.63
C ASN A 13 5.03 -4.70 4.49
N ALA A 14 5.46 -4.72 5.75
CA ALA A 14 5.13 -5.80 6.69
C ALA A 14 3.62 -5.89 6.96
N THR A 15 2.94 -4.75 7.17
CA THR A 15 1.48 -4.72 7.34
C THR A 15 0.75 -5.10 6.06
N TYR A 16 1.23 -4.64 4.91
CA TYR A 16 0.67 -5.00 3.60
C TYR A 16 0.78 -6.51 3.37
N GLU A 17 1.95 -7.11 3.64
CA GLU A 17 2.17 -8.55 3.52
C GLU A 17 1.22 -9.34 4.42
N ALA A 18 1.19 -9.01 5.71
CA ALA A 18 0.31 -9.66 6.68
C ALA A 18 -1.16 -9.62 6.25
N PHE A 19 -1.63 -8.47 5.75
CA PHE A 19 -3.01 -8.31 5.29
C PHE A 19 -3.37 -9.29 4.16
N PHE A 20 -2.55 -9.41 3.11
CA PHE A 20 -2.85 -10.34 2.01
C PHE A 20 -2.69 -11.81 2.44
N THR A 21 -1.73 -12.12 3.30
CA THR A 21 -1.56 -13.48 3.85
C THR A 21 -2.75 -13.90 4.71
N GLU A 22 -3.24 -13.03 5.60
CA GLU A 22 -4.41 -13.29 6.46
C GLU A 22 -5.66 -13.64 5.63
N HIS A 23 -5.82 -12.99 4.46
CA HIS A 23 -6.94 -13.23 3.56
C HIS A 23 -6.69 -14.38 2.56
N ASN A 24 -5.58 -15.12 2.70
CA ASN A 24 -5.13 -16.14 1.74
C ASN A 24 -5.17 -15.64 0.28
N ALA A 25 -4.81 -14.38 0.08
CA ALA A 25 -4.87 -13.70 -1.20
C ALA A 25 -3.49 -13.69 -1.87
N THR A 26 -3.45 -13.93 -3.18
CA THR A 26 -2.24 -13.73 -3.97
C THR A 26 -1.88 -12.24 -3.99
N PHE A 27 -0.61 -11.91 -3.80
CA PHE A 27 -0.15 -10.52 -3.86
C PHE A 27 -0.43 -9.89 -5.23
N PRO A 28 -1.09 -8.73 -5.29
CA PRO A 28 -1.38 -8.06 -6.54
C PRO A 28 -0.12 -7.37 -7.10
N ALA A 29 -0.15 -7.03 -8.39
CA ALA A 29 0.81 -6.09 -8.95
C ALA A 29 0.70 -4.74 -8.21
N ARG A 30 1.84 -4.08 -7.97
CA ARG A 30 1.90 -2.86 -7.16
C ARG A 30 2.90 -1.84 -7.70
N SER A 31 2.49 -0.58 -7.71
CA SER A 31 3.38 0.59 -7.78
C SER A 31 3.42 1.28 -6.42
N CYS A 32 4.63 1.60 -5.94
CA CYS A 32 4.84 2.33 -4.69
C CYS A 32 5.80 3.51 -4.92
N VAL A 33 5.38 4.72 -4.54
CA VAL A 33 6.19 5.95 -4.70
C VAL A 33 5.99 6.89 -3.52
N GLU A 34 7.03 7.66 -3.19
CA GLU A 34 6.90 8.78 -2.27
C GLU A 34 6.30 9.99 -2.98
N VAL A 35 5.37 10.67 -2.31
CA VAL A 35 4.73 11.88 -2.83
C VAL A 35 4.89 13.05 -1.87
N ALA A 36 4.86 14.27 -2.43
CA ALA A 36 5.07 15.49 -1.65
C ALA A 36 4.03 15.68 -0.54
N ARG A 37 2.75 15.41 -0.83
CA ARG A 37 1.65 15.55 0.14
C ARG A 37 0.45 14.67 -0.27
N LEU A 38 -0.29 14.20 0.73
CA LEU A 38 -1.54 13.46 0.56
C LEU A 38 -2.72 14.25 1.16
N PRO A 39 -3.96 14.06 0.67
CA PRO A 39 -5.16 14.66 1.25
C PRO A 39 -5.28 14.37 2.75
N LYS A 40 -5.73 15.36 3.52
CA LYS A 40 -5.85 15.29 5.00
C LYS A 40 -4.53 14.98 5.72
N ASP A 41 -3.39 15.21 5.08
CA ASP A 41 -2.05 14.99 5.64
C ASP A 41 -1.83 13.55 6.15
N VAL A 42 -2.46 12.57 5.49
CA VAL A 42 -2.25 11.15 5.80
C VAL A 42 -0.86 10.68 5.39
N LYS A 43 -0.39 9.60 6.03
CA LYS A 43 0.93 9.00 5.73
C LYS A 43 0.92 8.08 4.52
N ILE A 44 -0.24 7.56 4.15
CA ILE A 44 -0.39 6.58 3.08
C ILE A 44 -1.75 6.71 2.40
N GLU A 45 -1.79 6.52 1.09
CA GLU A 45 -3.01 6.39 0.30
C GLU A 45 -2.90 5.16 -0.63
N ILE A 46 -3.96 4.37 -0.73
CA ILE A 46 -4.01 3.13 -1.50
C ILE A 46 -5.21 3.16 -2.43
N GLU A 47 -4.92 3.11 -3.73
CA GLU A 47 -5.87 2.76 -4.78
C GLU A 47 -5.63 1.31 -5.24
N ALA A 48 -6.69 0.61 -5.65
CA ALA A 48 -6.62 -0.80 -6.05
C ALA A 48 -7.59 -1.11 -7.20
N ILE A 49 -7.21 -2.08 -8.03
CA ILE A 49 -8.05 -2.63 -9.09
C ILE A 49 -8.27 -4.11 -8.78
N ALA A 50 -9.52 -4.55 -8.82
CA ALA A 50 -9.91 -5.96 -8.68
C ALA A 50 -10.75 -6.38 -9.88
N VAL A 51 -10.73 -7.68 -10.19
CA VAL A 51 -11.49 -8.27 -11.30
C VAL A 51 -12.32 -9.44 -10.79
N ARG A 52 -13.55 -9.55 -11.30
CA ARG A 52 -14.34 -10.79 -11.26
C ARG A 52 -14.30 -11.37 -12.67
N ARG A 53 -14.10 -12.68 -12.80
CA ARG A 53 -14.22 -13.37 -14.08
C ARG A 53 -15.66 -13.82 -14.31
#